data_AF-Q2AZZ5-F1
#
_entry.id   AF-Q2AZZ5-F1
#
_cell.length_a   1.000
_cell.length_b   1.000
_cell.length_c   1.000
_cell.angle_alpha   90.00
_cell.angle_beta   90.00
_cell.angle_gamma   90.00
#
_symmetry.space_group_name_H-M   'P 1'
#
loop_
_entity.id
_entity.type
_entity.pdbx_description
1 polymer ?
#
loop_
_entity_poly.entity_id
_entity_poly.type
_entity_poly.pdbx_seq_one_letter_code
_entity_poly.pdbx_strand_id
1 'polypeptide(L)'
;MLTFSIGTAVYGKLSDQLGIKRLLLFGIIINCFGSVIGFVGHSFFSLLIMARFIQGAGAAAFPALVMVVVARYIPKENRGKAFGLIGSIVAMGEGVGPAIGGMIAHYIHWSYLLLIPMITIITVPFLMKLLKKEVRIKGHFDIKGIILMSVGIVFFMLFTTSYSISFLIVSVLSFLIFVKHIRKVTDPFVDPGLGKNIPFMIGVLCGGIIFGTVAGFVSMVPYMMKDVTS
;
A
#
# COMPACT_ATOMS: atom_id res chain seq x y z
N MET A 1 2.88 -4.56 -5.92
CA MET A 1 2.06 -5.16 -4.84
C MET A 1 2.88 -5.40 -3.57
N LEU A 2 3.98 -6.16 -3.62
CA LEU A 2 4.84 -6.39 -2.44
C LEU A 2 5.29 -5.10 -1.71
N THR A 3 5.88 -4.14 -2.43
CA THR A 3 6.32 -2.86 -1.86
C THR A 3 5.19 -2.02 -1.31
N PHE A 4 4.01 -2.10 -1.95
CA PHE A 4 2.83 -1.39 -1.53
C PHE A 4 2.28 -1.95 -0.22
N SER A 5 2.06 -3.27 -0.13
CA SER A 5 1.54 -3.92 1.07
C SER A 5 2.45 -3.74 2.29
N ILE A 6 3.76 -3.96 2.11
CA ILE A 6 4.75 -3.77 3.18
C ILE A 6 4.85 -2.30 3.54
N GLY A 7 4.97 -1.44 2.53
CA GLY A 7 5.11 0.00 2.71
C GLY A 7 3.95 0.60 3.49
N THR A 8 2.71 0.21 3.22
CA THR A 8 1.52 0.76 3.88
C THR A 8 1.56 0.50 5.38
N ALA A 9 1.91 -0.72 5.81
CA ALA A 9 2.07 -1.00 7.23
C ALA A 9 3.21 -0.18 7.85
N VAL A 10 4.35 -0.09 7.15
CA VAL A 10 5.54 0.61 7.63
C VAL A 10 5.30 2.12 7.76
N TYR A 11 4.64 2.75 6.78
CA TYR A 11 4.26 4.17 6.82
C TYR A 11 3.30 4.48 7.97
N GLY A 12 2.39 3.56 8.30
CA GLY A 12 1.49 3.69 9.45
C GLY A 12 2.26 3.96 10.74
N LYS A 13 3.19 3.07 11.13
CA LYS A 13 4.01 3.24 12.34
C LYS A 13 5.01 4.39 12.21
N LEU A 14 5.62 4.59 11.04
CA LEU A 14 6.51 5.73 10.79
C LEU A 14 5.82 7.07 11.05
N SER A 15 4.51 7.15 10.81
CA SER A 15 3.74 8.39 10.98
C SER A 15 3.61 8.85 12.42
N ASP A 16 3.70 7.94 13.40
CA ASP A 16 3.76 8.27 14.82
C ASP A 16 5.09 8.95 15.19
N GLN A 17 6.18 8.63 14.48
CA GLN A 17 7.53 9.08 14.83
C GLN A 17 8.02 10.26 13.96
N LEU A 18 7.84 10.19 12.65
CA LEU A 18 8.39 11.15 11.67
C LEU A 18 7.38 12.23 11.25
N GLY A 19 6.11 12.05 11.63
CA GLY A 19 5.00 12.93 11.28
C GLY A 19 4.47 12.69 9.87
N ILE A 20 3.17 12.90 9.70
CA ILE A 20 2.43 12.54 8.48
C ILE A 20 2.88 13.41 7.30
N LYS A 21 3.01 14.72 7.52
CA LYS A 21 3.36 15.69 6.45
C LYS A 21 4.63 15.30 5.70
N ARG A 22 5.70 14.97 6.44
CA ARG A 22 7.00 14.63 5.86
C ARG A 22 6.94 13.32 5.07
N LEU A 23 6.26 12.32 5.62
CA LEU A 23 6.13 11.03 4.96
C LEU A 23 5.28 11.10 3.69
N LEU A 24 4.21 11.90 3.68
CA LEU A 24 3.43 12.14 2.46
C LEU A 24 4.28 12.82 1.38
N LEU A 25 5.01 13.88 1.73
CA LEU A 25 5.89 14.57 0.77
C LEU A 25 6.98 13.65 0.22
N PHE A 26 7.62 12.87 1.11
CA PHE A 26 8.62 11.88 0.72
C PHE A 26 8.02 10.79 -0.19
N GLY A 27 6.83 10.28 0.16
CA GLY A 27 6.09 9.32 -0.66
C GLY A 27 5.76 9.86 -2.05
N ILE A 28 5.31 11.11 -2.15
CA ILE A 28 5.07 11.79 -3.45
C ILE A 28 6.36 11.85 -4.26
N ILE A 29 7.47 12.31 -3.67
CA ILE A 29 8.75 12.43 -4.38
C ILE A 29 9.20 11.07 -4.92
N ILE A 30 9.20 10.03 -4.08
CA ILE A 30 9.59 8.68 -4.50
C ILE A 30 8.64 8.14 -5.59
N ASN A 31 7.33 8.33 -5.41
CA ASN A 31 6.34 7.89 -6.37
C ASN A 31 6.54 8.56 -7.74
N CYS A 32 6.76 9.87 -7.77
CA CYS A 32 7.00 10.61 -9.00
C CYS A 32 8.36 10.25 -9.62
N PHE A 33 9.39 10.07 -8.81
CA PHE A 33 10.69 9.64 -9.30
C PHE A 33 10.63 8.25 -9.94
N GLY A 34 9.98 7.28 -9.29
CA GLY A 34 9.72 5.97 -9.88
C GLY A 34 8.87 6.03 -11.15
N SER A 35 7.91 6.96 -11.21
CA SER A 35 7.09 7.20 -12.41
C SER A 35 7.93 7.66 -13.61
N VAL A 36 8.83 8.63 -13.39
CA VAL A 36 9.74 9.13 -14.44
C VAL A 36 10.72 8.05 -14.88
N ILE A 37 11.36 7.34 -13.95
CA ILE A 37 12.27 6.23 -14.30
C ILE A 37 11.53 5.16 -15.09
N GLY A 38 10.31 4.81 -14.66
CA GLY A 38 9.49 3.82 -15.36
C GLY A 38 9.14 4.26 -16.77
N PHE A 39 8.76 5.53 -16.93
CA PHE A 39 8.44 6.10 -18.25
C PHE A 39 9.67 6.15 -19.16
N VAL A 40 10.83 6.59 -18.70
CA VAL A 40 12.04 6.64 -19.53
C VAL A 40 12.58 5.24 -19.82
N GLY A 41 12.54 4.37 -18.81
CA GLY A 41 13.06 3.01 -18.85
C GLY A 41 12.06 1.95 -19.31
N HIS A 42 10.93 2.33 -19.91
CA HIS A 42 9.84 1.40 -20.23
C HIS A 42 10.25 0.27 -21.19
N SER A 43 11.28 0.50 -22.01
CA SER A 43 11.83 -0.50 -22.94
C SER A 43 12.83 -1.48 -22.29
N PHE A 44 13.38 -1.13 -21.11
CA PHE A 44 14.35 -1.96 -20.39
C PHE A 44 13.68 -2.66 -19.22
N PHE A 45 13.40 -3.96 -19.36
CA PHE A 45 12.62 -4.72 -18.39
C PHE A 45 13.14 -4.63 -16.95
N SER A 46 14.46 -4.72 -16.75
CA SER A 46 15.08 -4.61 -15.42
C SER A 46 14.88 -3.24 -14.79
N LEU A 47 15.05 -2.17 -15.57
CA LEU A 47 14.86 -0.79 -15.13
C LEU A 47 13.39 -0.50 -14.83
N LEU A 48 12.48 -1.00 -15.67
CA LEU A 48 11.04 -0.88 -15.45
C LEU A 48 10.61 -1.58 -14.16
N ILE A 49 11.12 -2.78 -13.88
CA ILE A 49 10.86 -3.46 -12.60
C ILE A 49 11.35 -2.60 -11.43
N MET A 50 12.60 -2.15 -11.48
CA MET A 50 13.17 -1.31 -10.42
C MET A 50 12.32 -0.04 -10.20
N ALA A 51 11.88 0.60 -11.28
CA ALA A 51 10.97 1.74 -11.24
C ALA A 51 9.64 1.41 -10.53
N ARG A 52 9.05 0.23 -10.78
CA ARG A 52 7.82 -0.21 -10.09
C ARG A 52 8.05 -0.50 -8.61
N PHE A 53 9.23 -0.99 -8.23
CA PHE A 53 9.59 -1.13 -6.82
C PHE A 53 9.66 0.24 -6.13
N ILE A 54 10.38 1.20 -6.73
CA ILE A 54 10.50 2.57 -6.24
C ILE A 54 9.11 3.23 -6.15
N GLN A 55 8.35 3.21 -7.25
CA GLN A 55 7.02 3.80 -7.31
C GLN A 55 6.08 3.18 -6.27
N GLY A 56 6.06 1.85 -6.16
CA GLY A 56 5.25 1.14 -5.18
C GLY A 56 5.63 1.49 -3.73
N ALA A 57 6.91 1.69 -3.44
CA ALA A 57 7.35 2.16 -2.12
C ALA A 57 6.82 3.57 -1.82
N GLY A 58 6.90 4.50 -2.77
CA GLY A 58 6.35 5.85 -2.58
C GLY A 58 4.82 5.87 -2.46
N ALA A 59 4.14 5.14 -3.34
CA ALA A 59 2.68 5.06 -3.41
C ALA A 59 2.05 4.45 -2.16
N ALA A 60 2.78 3.57 -1.46
CA ALA A 60 2.31 2.93 -0.22
C ALA A 60 2.00 3.92 0.91
N ALA A 61 2.59 5.12 0.85
CA ALA A 61 2.38 6.20 1.81
C ALA A 61 0.92 6.71 1.79
N PHE A 62 0.28 6.75 0.63
CA PHE A 62 -1.05 7.35 0.48
C PHE A 62 -2.14 6.66 1.30
N PRO A 63 -2.43 5.36 1.10
CA PRO A 63 -3.51 4.70 1.84
C PRO A 63 -3.23 4.68 3.35
N ALA A 64 -1.97 4.48 3.76
CA ALA A 64 -1.60 4.45 5.17
C ALA A 64 -1.86 5.81 5.83
N LEU A 65 -1.28 6.87 5.26
CA LEU A 65 -1.26 8.17 5.89
C LEU A 65 -2.60 8.90 5.78
N VAL A 66 -3.37 8.68 4.71
CA VAL A 66 -4.73 9.23 4.59
C VAL A 66 -5.63 8.71 5.72
N MET A 67 -5.57 7.40 6.03
CA MET A 67 -6.35 6.82 7.12
C MET A 67 -5.90 7.40 8.47
N VAL A 68 -4.59 7.59 8.69
CA VAL A 68 -4.06 8.23 9.90
C VAL A 68 -4.50 9.70 10.00
N VAL A 69 -4.52 10.45 8.89
CA VAL A 69 -4.99 11.85 8.88
C VAL A 69 -6.44 11.93 9.33
N VAL A 70 -7.31 11.08 8.79
CA VAL A 70 -8.72 11.04 9.21
C VAL A 70 -8.82 10.70 10.69
N ALA A 71 -8.07 9.70 11.15
CA ALA A 71 -8.10 9.27 12.54
C ALA A 71 -7.56 10.32 13.53
N ARG A 72 -6.62 11.18 13.14
CA ARG A 72 -6.00 12.18 14.03
C ARG A 72 -6.66 13.56 13.95
N TYR A 73 -7.02 14.02 12.75
CA TYR A 73 -7.44 15.41 12.52
C TYR A 73 -8.95 15.58 12.37
N ILE A 74 -9.71 14.51 12.10
CA ILE A 74 -11.16 14.61 11.91
C ILE A 74 -11.89 14.23 13.22
N PRO A 75 -12.83 15.07 13.70
CA PRO A 75 -13.68 14.77 14.84
C PRO A 75 -14.40 13.43 14.66
N LYS A 76 -14.59 12.67 15.76
CA LYS A 76 -15.10 11.28 15.71
C LYS A 76 -16.44 11.19 14.97
N GLU A 77 -17.30 12.17 15.15
CA GLU A 77 -18.64 12.28 14.60
C GLU A 77 -18.62 12.43 13.07
N ASN A 78 -17.55 13.00 12.53
CA ASN A 78 -17.37 13.26 11.09
C ASN A 78 -16.49 12.21 10.38
N ARG A 79 -15.88 11.26 11.12
CA ARG A 79 -15.02 10.23 10.52
C ARG A 79 -15.76 9.32 9.55
N GLY A 80 -17.00 8.95 9.85
CA GLY A 80 -17.82 8.14 8.94
C GLY A 80 -18.04 8.83 7.60
N LYS A 81 -18.35 10.14 7.61
CA LYS A 81 -18.48 10.95 6.39
C LYS A 81 -17.15 11.06 5.63
N ALA A 82 -16.04 11.26 6.34
CA ALA A 82 -14.72 11.33 5.73
C ALA A 82 -14.31 10.00 5.05
N PHE A 83 -14.50 8.87 5.73
CA PHE A 83 -14.25 7.55 5.13
C PHE A 83 -15.20 7.24 3.98
N GLY A 84 -16.47 7.65 4.08
CA GLY A 84 -17.42 7.55 2.98
C GLY A 84 -16.96 8.32 1.74
N LEU A 85 -16.51 9.57 1.91
CA LEU A 85 -15.99 10.38 0.80
C LEU A 85 -14.74 9.75 0.17
N ILE A 86 -13.79 9.28 1.00
CA ILE A 86 -12.59 8.59 0.51
C ILE A 86 -12.98 7.35 -0.29
N GLY A 87 -13.90 6.53 0.24
CA GLY A 87 -14.40 5.33 -0.43
C GLY A 87 -15.05 5.66 -1.77
N SER A 88 -15.89 6.70 -1.84
CA SER A 88 -16.51 7.14 -3.09
C SER A 88 -15.50 7.62 -4.14
N ILE A 89 -14.47 8.37 -3.72
CA ILE A 89 -13.41 8.84 -4.63
C ILE A 89 -12.60 7.65 -5.15
N VAL A 90 -12.27 6.69 -4.30
CA VAL A 90 -11.57 5.46 -4.69
C VAL A 90 -12.41 4.66 -5.69
N ALA A 91 -13.68 4.40 -5.39
CA ALA A 91 -14.58 3.67 -6.28
C ALA A 91 -14.76 4.37 -7.64
N MET A 92 -14.87 5.70 -7.63
CA MET A 92 -14.92 6.48 -8.87
C MET A 92 -13.62 6.35 -9.67
N GLY A 93 -12.46 6.41 -9.01
CA GLY A 93 -11.16 6.20 -9.63
C GLY A 93 -11.00 4.79 -10.21
N GLU A 94 -11.48 3.77 -9.51
CA GLU A 94 -11.48 2.37 -9.96
C GLU A 94 -12.41 2.16 -11.16
N GLY A 95 -13.57 2.82 -11.19
CA GLY A 95 -14.51 2.73 -12.31
C GLY A 95 -14.02 3.46 -13.57
N VAL A 96 -13.49 4.67 -13.42
CA VAL A 96 -13.04 5.51 -14.55
C VAL A 96 -11.64 5.12 -15.03
N GLY A 97 -10.81 4.56 -14.14
CA GLY A 97 -9.41 4.22 -14.39
C GLY A 97 -9.19 3.32 -15.60
N PRO A 98 -9.87 2.16 -15.74
CA PRO A 98 -9.72 1.26 -16.88
C PRO A 98 -10.13 1.90 -18.21
N ALA A 99 -11.18 2.75 -18.22
CA ALA A 99 -11.61 3.44 -19.43
C ALA A 99 -10.54 4.43 -19.93
N ILE A 100 -10.06 5.30 -19.03
CA ILE A 100 -8.96 6.23 -19.35
C ILE A 100 -7.68 5.46 -19.71
N GLY A 101 -7.37 4.41 -18.96
CA GLY A 101 -6.18 3.59 -19.16
C GLY A 101 -6.19 2.87 -20.51
N GLY A 102 -7.33 2.32 -20.90
CA GLY A 102 -7.54 1.69 -22.21
C GLY A 102 -7.42 2.68 -23.35
N MET A 103 -8.00 3.88 -23.23
CA MET A 103 -7.86 4.94 -24.24
C MET A 103 -6.40 5.36 -24.42
N ILE A 104 -5.67 5.63 -23.32
CA ILE A 104 -4.25 6.01 -23.40
C ILE A 104 -3.41 4.89 -24.01
N ALA A 105 -3.64 3.64 -23.59
CA ALA A 105 -2.90 2.50 -24.11
C ALA A 105 -3.18 2.24 -25.59
N HIS A 106 -4.40 2.46 -26.05
CA HIS A 106 -4.82 2.20 -27.43
C HIS A 106 -4.41 3.33 -28.40
N TYR A 107 -4.62 4.59 -28.03
CA TYR A 107 -4.43 5.73 -28.94
C TYR A 107 -3.06 6.41 -28.83
N ILE A 108 -2.37 6.28 -27.71
CA ILE A 108 -1.08 6.95 -27.48
C ILE A 108 0.01 5.89 -27.35
N HIS A 109 0.22 5.39 -26.14
CA HIS A 109 1.13 4.31 -25.81
C HIS A 109 0.97 3.96 -24.33
N TRP A 110 1.04 2.69 -23.97
CA TRP A 110 0.85 2.22 -22.58
C TRP A 110 1.85 2.84 -21.59
N SER A 111 3.04 3.24 -22.03
CA SER A 111 4.05 3.82 -21.14
C SER A 111 3.58 5.13 -20.49
N TYR A 112 2.69 5.90 -21.12
CA TYR A 112 2.14 7.14 -20.54
C TYR A 112 1.34 6.89 -19.26
N LEU A 113 0.81 5.67 -19.07
CA LEU A 113 0.18 5.26 -17.81
C LEU A 113 1.15 5.37 -16.63
N LEU A 114 2.45 5.22 -16.88
CA LEU A 114 3.50 5.32 -15.86
C LEU A 114 3.66 6.74 -15.32
N LEU A 115 3.21 7.77 -16.07
CA LEU A 115 3.28 9.18 -15.67
C LEU A 115 2.04 9.65 -14.90
N ILE A 116 0.91 8.93 -14.97
CA ILE A 116 -0.33 9.29 -14.24
C ILE A 116 -0.07 9.58 -12.75
N PRO A 117 0.75 8.79 -12.02
CA PRO A 117 1.01 9.06 -10.60
C PRO A 117 1.71 10.40 -10.32
N MET A 118 2.29 11.07 -11.33
CA MET A 118 2.85 12.41 -11.19
C MET A 118 1.81 13.48 -10.87
N ILE A 119 0.52 13.23 -11.18
CA ILE A 119 -0.59 14.14 -10.83
C ILE A 119 -0.63 14.39 -9.31
N THR A 120 -0.12 13.47 -8.50
CA THR A 120 -0.02 13.65 -7.04
C THR A 120 0.82 14.87 -6.62
N ILE A 121 1.71 15.39 -7.47
CA ILE A 121 2.48 16.63 -7.22
C ILE A 121 1.53 17.82 -6.98
N ILE A 122 0.37 17.85 -7.63
CA ILE A 122 -0.62 18.92 -7.48
C ILE A 122 -1.10 19.03 -6.02
N THR A 123 -1.02 17.95 -5.24
CA THR A 123 -1.43 17.94 -3.83
C THR A 123 -0.40 18.59 -2.90
N VAL A 124 0.87 18.70 -3.31
CA VAL A 124 1.98 19.23 -2.49
C VAL A 124 1.71 20.61 -1.89
N PRO A 125 1.27 21.66 -2.64
CA PRO A 125 0.98 22.96 -2.05
C PRO A 125 -0.12 22.89 -0.97
N PHE A 126 -1.13 22.06 -1.17
CA PHE A 126 -2.20 21.85 -0.18
C PHE A 126 -1.66 21.17 1.08
N LEU A 127 -0.85 20.11 0.94
CA LEU A 127 -0.22 19.45 2.08
C LEU A 127 0.70 20.40 2.85
N MET A 128 1.42 21.27 2.14
CA MET A 128 2.30 22.27 2.75
C MET A 128 1.53 23.30 3.58
N LYS A 129 0.33 23.69 3.13
CA LYS A 129 -0.52 24.68 3.80
C LYS A 129 -1.37 24.08 4.93
N LEU A 130 -1.97 22.91 4.71
CA LEU A 130 -2.99 22.33 5.59
C LEU A 130 -2.39 21.48 6.73
N LEU A 131 -1.32 20.73 6.46
CA LEU A 131 -0.71 19.87 7.48
C LEU A 131 0.32 20.66 8.30
N LYS A 132 0.15 20.66 9.62
CA LYS A 132 1.12 21.22 10.56
C LYS A 132 2.37 20.34 10.61
N LYS A 133 3.51 20.96 10.94
CA LYS A 133 4.74 20.22 11.18
C LYS A 133 4.65 19.56 12.55
N GLU A 134 4.59 18.23 12.57
CA GLU A 134 4.55 17.45 13.82
C GLU A 134 5.93 17.41 14.48
N VAL A 135 5.96 17.47 15.82
CA VAL A 135 7.18 17.34 16.62
C VAL A 135 7.58 15.87 16.64
N ARG A 136 8.85 15.59 16.32
CA ARG A 136 9.38 14.23 16.24
C ARG A 136 9.42 13.63 17.64
N ILE A 137 8.73 12.51 17.84
CA ILE A 137 8.91 11.69 19.03
C ILE A 137 10.10 10.76 18.75
N LYS A 138 11.14 10.79 19.59
CA LYS A 138 12.24 9.82 19.52
C LYS A 138 11.70 8.44 19.93
N GLY A 139 11.30 7.64 18.95
CA GLY A 139 10.97 6.22 19.14
C GLY A 139 12.11 5.32 18.65
N HIS A 140 12.15 4.09 19.15
CA HIS A 140 13.02 3.06 18.58
C HIS A 140 12.33 2.46 17.35
N PHE A 141 13.11 2.16 16.31
CA PHE A 141 12.58 1.44 15.14
C PHE A 141 12.78 -0.05 15.35
N ASP A 142 11.69 -0.80 15.44
CA ASP A 142 11.72 -2.26 15.42
C ASP A 142 12.01 -2.79 14.00
N ILE A 143 13.24 -2.58 13.54
CA ILE A 143 13.72 -2.99 12.21
C ILE A 143 13.60 -4.51 12.05
N LYS A 144 13.88 -5.27 13.11
CA LYS A 144 13.77 -6.74 13.11
C LYS A 144 12.32 -7.18 12.88
N GLY A 145 11.36 -6.56 13.57
CA GLY A 145 9.94 -6.82 13.37
C GLY A 145 9.49 -6.49 11.94
N ILE A 146 9.93 -5.35 11.40
CA ILE A 146 9.63 -4.96 10.01
C ILE A 146 10.18 -6.00 9.01
N ILE A 147 11.42 -6.44 9.18
CA ILE A 147 12.05 -7.44 8.29
C ILE A 147 11.28 -8.76 8.38
N LEU A 148 11.02 -9.26 9.59
CA LEU A 148 10.30 -10.53 9.79
C LEU A 148 8.90 -10.51 9.16
N MET A 149 8.16 -9.41 9.34
CA MET A 149 6.85 -9.24 8.72
C MET A 149 6.94 -9.16 7.19
N SER A 150 7.92 -8.41 6.69
CA SER A 150 8.16 -8.25 5.25
C SER A 150 8.48 -9.58 4.59
N VAL A 151 9.38 -10.38 5.19
CA VAL A 151 9.73 -11.73 4.72
C VAL A 151 8.49 -12.62 4.74
N GLY A 152 7.71 -12.62 5.83
CA GLY A 152 6.46 -13.37 5.92
C GLY A 152 5.49 -13.07 4.76
N ILE A 153 5.27 -11.78 4.47
CA ILE A 153 4.39 -11.32 3.38
C ILE A 153 4.95 -11.70 2.00
N VAL A 154 6.24 -11.49 1.75
CA VAL A 154 6.87 -11.83 0.46
C VAL A 154 6.74 -13.32 0.16
N PHE A 155 7.10 -14.17 1.13
CA PHE A 155 7.04 -15.62 0.94
C PHE A 155 5.60 -16.14 0.85
N PHE A 156 4.65 -15.53 1.56
CA PHE A 156 3.23 -15.86 1.38
C PHE A 156 2.77 -15.53 -0.04
N MET A 157 3.13 -14.35 -0.55
CA MET A 157 2.77 -13.96 -1.90
C MET A 157 3.42 -14.87 -2.96
N LEU A 158 4.69 -15.22 -2.80
CA LEU A 158 5.38 -16.17 -3.67
C LEU A 158 4.70 -17.55 -3.64
N PHE A 159 4.22 -18.00 -2.48
CA PHE A 159 3.40 -19.21 -2.40
C PHE A 159 2.11 -19.08 -3.22
N THR A 160 1.36 -17.98 -3.13
CA THR A 160 0.14 -17.81 -3.92
C THR A 160 0.37 -17.73 -5.43
N THR A 161 1.60 -17.42 -5.87
CA THR A 161 1.97 -17.37 -7.29
C THR A 161 2.54 -18.70 -7.79
N SER A 162 3.44 -19.33 -7.03
CA SER A 162 4.17 -20.53 -7.46
C SER A 162 3.58 -21.83 -6.91
N TYR A 163 2.64 -21.76 -5.97
CA TYR A 163 2.04 -22.89 -5.24
C TYR A 163 3.05 -23.82 -4.54
N SER A 164 4.29 -23.36 -4.35
CA SER A 164 5.35 -24.15 -3.71
C SER A 164 5.23 -24.12 -2.20
N ILE A 165 5.09 -25.31 -1.59
CA ILE A 165 4.94 -25.47 -0.14
C ILE A 165 6.13 -24.92 0.65
N SER A 166 7.33 -24.93 0.06
CA SER A 166 8.54 -24.39 0.70
C SER A 166 8.39 -22.91 1.04
N PHE A 167 7.75 -22.13 0.17
CA PHE A 167 7.49 -20.71 0.43
C PHE A 167 6.45 -20.52 1.54
N LEU A 168 5.44 -21.39 1.61
CA LEU A 168 4.46 -21.36 2.69
C LEU A 168 5.14 -21.64 4.04
N ILE A 169 6.03 -22.63 4.10
CA ILE A 169 6.79 -22.97 5.32
C ILE A 169 7.61 -21.76 5.80
N VAL A 170 8.37 -21.12 4.91
CA VAL A 170 9.18 -19.94 5.27
C VAL A 170 8.30 -18.78 5.74
N SER A 171 7.14 -18.58 5.10
CA SER A 171 6.18 -17.55 5.51
C SER A 171 5.63 -17.81 6.93
N VAL A 172 5.13 -19.02 7.18
CA VAL A 172 4.58 -19.42 8.48
C VAL A 172 5.64 -19.30 9.57
N LEU A 173 6.87 -19.79 9.33
CA LEU A 173 7.97 -19.68 10.28
C LEU A 173 8.31 -18.22 10.58
N SER A 174 8.38 -17.37 9.55
CA SER A 174 8.65 -15.93 9.71
C SER A 174 7.58 -15.24 10.55
N PHE A 175 6.29 -15.55 10.32
CA PHE A 175 5.20 -15.01 11.13
C PHE A 175 5.21 -15.52 12.57
N LEU A 176 5.53 -16.80 12.80
CA LEU A 176 5.66 -17.34 14.17
C LEU A 176 6.80 -16.65 14.93
N ILE A 177 7.94 -16.42 14.28
CA ILE A 177 9.08 -15.70 14.85
C ILE A 177 8.69 -14.24 15.09
N PHE A 178 8.01 -13.59 14.15
CA PHE A 178 7.48 -12.23 14.28
C PHE A 178 6.57 -12.09 15.51
N VAL A 179 5.58 -12.99 15.67
CA VAL A 179 4.65 -12.97 16.82
C VAL A 179 5.40 -13.15 18.15
N LYS A 180 6.41 -14.02 18.20
CA LYS A 180 7.26 -14.17 19.39
C LYS A 180 8.11 -12.93 19.66
N HIS A 181 8.61 -12.27 18.61
CA HIS A 181 9.44 -11.07 18.70
C HIS A 181 8.65 -9.86 19.21
N ILE A 182 7.49 -9.55 18.62
CA ILE A 182 6.67 -8.39 19.02
C ILE A 182 6.14 -8.48 20.47
N ARG A 183 6.04 -9.70 21.03
CA ARG A 183 5.67 -9.92 22.43
C ARG A 183 6.81 -9.64 23.42
N LYS A 184 8.06 -9.61 22.95
CA LYS A 184 9.25 -9.45 23.78
C LYS A 184 9.86 -8.04 23.72
N VAL A 185 9.63 -7.31 22.64
CA VAL A 185 10.19 -5.97 22.42
C VAL A 185 9.36 -4.90 23.12
N THR A 186 10.04 -3.88 23.65
CA THR A 186 9.44 -2.77 24.42
C THR A 186 8.67 -1.76 23.57
N ASP A 187 9.10 -1.50 22.34
CA ASP A 187 8.37 -0.68 21.34
C ASP A 187 8.19 -1.50 20.05
N PRO A 188 7.23 -2.45 20.02
CA PRO A 188 7.05 -3.32 18.88
C PRO A 188 6.46 -2.57 17.69
N PHE A 189 6.80 -3.02 16.48
CA PHE A 189 6.26 -2.46 15.24
C PHE A 189 4.72 -2.58 15.17
N VAL A 190 4.17 -3.72 15.60
CA VAL A 190 2.73 -3.96 15.76
C VAL A 190 2.45 -4.22 17.23
N ASP A 191 1.45 -3.54 17.79
CA ASP A 191 1.03 -3.77 19.18
C ASP A 191 0.46 -5.19 19.33
N PRO A 192 1.07 -6.06 20.16
CA PRO A 192 0.59 -7.42 20.40
C PRO A 192 -0.81 -7.48 21.03
N GLY A 193 -1.28 -6.39 21.65
CA GLY A 193 -2.63 -6.24 22.20
C GLY A 193 -3.73 -6.26 21.13
N LEU A 194 -3.42 -5.82 19.90
CA LEU A 194 -4.38 -5.83 18.78
C LEU A 194 -4.84 -7.25 18.45
N GLY A 195 -3.95 -8.25 18.57
CA GLY A 195 -4.29 -9.65 18.33
C GLY A 195 -5.27 -10.24 19.35
N LYS A 196 -5.43 -9.60 20.52
CA LYS A 196 -6.42 -10.00 21.53
C LYS A 196 -7.77 -9.29 21.35
N ASN A 197 -7.81 -8.22 20.56
CA ASN A 197 -9.02 -7.46 20.30
C ASN A 197 -9.85 -8.19 19.23
N ILE A 198 -10.82 -8.99 19.68
CA ILE A 198 -11.68 -9.81 18.81
C ILE A 198 -12.39 -8.98 17.74
N PRO A 199 -13.05 -7.83 18.05
CA PRO A 199 -13.63 -6.96 17.02
C PRO A 199 -12.63 -6.53 15.95
N PHE A 200 -11.41 -6.18 16.34
CA PHE A 200 -10.35 -5.82 15.40
C PHE A 200 -9.96 -7.01 14.52
N MET A 201 -9.74 -8.19 15.11
CA MET A 201 -9.37 -9.40 14.37
C MET A 201 -10.45 -9.84 13.38
N ILE A 202 -11.73 -9.79 13.78
CA ILE A 202 -12.85 -10.04 12.87
C ILE A 202 -12.86 -9.02 11.74
N GLY A 203 -12.66 -7.74 12.04
CA GLY A 203 -12.58 -6.68 11.02
C GLY A 203 -11.46 -6.94 10.00
N VAL A 204 -10.27 -7.34 10.46
CA VAL A 204 -9.14 -7.70 9.58
C VAL A 204 -9.48 -8.92 8.71
N LEU A 205 -10.09 -9.96 9.27
CA LEU A 205 -10.46 -11.16 8.53
C LEU A 205 -11.54 -10.87 7.48
N CYS A 206 -12.62 -10.18 7.86
CA CYS A 206 -13.68 -9.79 6.94
C CYS A 206 -13.13 -8.89 5.82
N GLY A 207 -12.32 -7.89 6.17
CA GLY A 207 -11.66 -7.03 5.17
C GLY A 207 -10.79 -7.84 4.21
N GLY A 208 -9.98 -8.77 4.73
CA GLY A 208 -9.14 -9.65 3.92
C GLY A 208 -9.95 -10.51 2.95
N ILE A 209 -11.06 -11.12 3.40
CA ILE A 209 -11.95 -11.94 2.55
C ILE A 209 -12.60 -11.09 1.46
N ILE A 210 -13.11 -9.90 1.82
CA ILE A 210 -13.76 -8.98 0.86
C ILE A 210 -12.76 -8.56 -0.21
N PHE A 211 -11.59 -8.05 0.17
CA PHE A 211 -10.56 -7.63 -0.79
C PHE A 211 -10.04 -8.80 -1.62
N GLY A 212 -9.86 -9.98 -1.02
CA GLY A 212 -9.45 -11.19 -1.74
C GLY A 212 -10.48 -11.60 -2.79
N THR A 213 -11.76 -11.55 -2.45
CA THR A 213 -12.87 -11.87 -3.36
C THR A 213 -12.92 -10.87 -4.52
N VAL A 214 -12.86 -9.57 -4.23
CA VAL A 214 -12.85 -8.51 -5.25
C VAL A 214 -11.67 -8.66 -6.20
N ALA A 215 -10.46 -8.87 -5.67
CA ALA A 215 -9.27 -9.08 -6.49
C ALA A 215 -9.40 -10.34 -7.37
N GLY A 216 -9.98 -11.41 -6.81
CA GLY A 216 -10.30 -12.65 -7.54
C GLY A 216 -11.21 -12.37 -8.75
N PHE A 217 -12.33 -11.70 -8.55
CA PHE A 217 -13.26 -11.33 -9.63
C PHE A 217 -12.59 -10.49 -10.71
N VAL A 218 -11.85 -9.44 -10.33
CA VAL A 218 -11.15 -8.56 -11.28
C VAL A 218 -10.15 -9.34 -12.14
N SER A 219 -9.51 -10.38 -11.59
CA SER A 219 -8.56 -11.22 -12.33
C SER A 219 -9.22 -12.31 -13.19
N MET A 220 -10.31 -12.92 -12.72
CA MET A 220 -10.99 -14.01 -13.43
C MET A 220 -11.82 -13.52 -14.61
N VAL A 221 -12.49 -12.36 -14.49
CA VAL A 221 -13.39 -11.86 -15.55
C VAL A 221 -12.67 -11.71 -16.91
N PRO A 222 -11.49 -11.07 -17.01
CA PRO A 222 -10.76 -11.00 -18.27
C PRO A 222 -10.33 -12.37 -18.81
N TYR A 223 -9.97 -13.31 -17.93
CA TYR A 223 -9.57 -14.65 -18.31
C TYR A 223 -10.74 -15.42 -18.92
N MET A 224 -11.89 -15.42 -18.25
CA MET A 224 -13.11 -16.07 -18.74
C MET A 224 -13.62 -15.44 -20.05
N MET A 225 -13.51 -14.12 -20.21
CA MET A 225 -13.92 -13.46 -21.46
C MET A 225 -13.04 -13.83 -22.64
N LYS A 226 -11.73 -14.07 -22.42
CA LYS A 226 -10.80 -14.49 -23.47
C LYS A 226 -11.21 -15.82 -24.10
N ASP A 227 -11.64 -16.77 -23.29
CA ASP A 227 -12.04 -18.11 -23.73
C ASP A 227 -13.35 -18.11 -24.55
N VAL A 228 -14.21 -17.10 -24.39
CA VAL A 228 -15.46 -16.96 -25.15
C VAL A 228 -15.24 -16.30 -26.53
N THR A 229 -14.16 -15.52 -26.67
CA THR A 229 -13.80 -14.84 -27.92
C THR A 229 -12.81 -15.63 -28.80
N SER A 230 -12.45 -16.85 -28.39
CA SER A 230 -11.56 -17.78 -29.11
C SER A 230 -12.37 -18.82 -29.87
#